data_AF-A0A8T8K8J5-F1
#
_entry.id   AF-A0A8T8K8J5-F1
#
_cell.length_a   1.000
_cell.length_b   1.000
_cell.length_c   1.000
_cell.angle_alpha   90.00
_cell.angle_beta   90.00
_cell.angle_gamma   90.00
#
_symmetry.space_group_name_H-M   'P 1'
#
loop_
_entity.id
_entity.type
_entity.pdbx_description
1 polymer ?
#
loop_
_entity_poly.entity_id
_entity_poly.type
_entity_poly.pdbx_seq_one_letter_code
_entity_poly.pdbx_strand_id
1 'polypeptide(L)'
;MGIFIIIGFLSIGEISAVEIVDPDLETINVNNIENSQVNEPLVSTGNSYSVAQIEDAATRVRNFIQVNKVLPNYVTINKKQVSMPDFLHILSTTTINLGQSKNTPLTQYTVTAPTYSPEQINSGNIQKAEYLQLAQTIKNHIETTTKAPPSITSSRGTISYESTIYMFSRIIAFHGTQKTLPNFATINNWNGQKLPQNPPAQPNPTPEPQPPVQPNPTPEPQPPVQGHLTPTGSSYTVAQIENAALRVRNFIQNNRVLPNFVTINNRQVKMPDFLHMLTTATLNLNQRINSPLTQYTVTAPTYSPEQINSGNIQKAEYLQLAQTIKNHIETTTKAPPSITSSRGTISYESTIYMYSRIIAFHGTQKTLPNFATINNWIGQKLPASPPGVPVETNYAIEIINYATGGDITRNSYFNQYMPKSDLTTAVINAAKKGTPMITFGDGSGPKVMITAGVHGDELPAPIAAMKLINYLDGKVLKGTVYIVPFVIPVNSANSYRYWNGKSPNKIANVAGSPTNVILKKAQSLSVIALGDYHSTRPGGDPGEDAVVCSKSPNYESFVLASYIAQKTGCAVYAYNQAGVEYPGALEDVANLAGIVSVTPEVTIAHGYASTKTVNDSYAMMLAFLDYYKII
;
A
#
# COMPACT_ATOMS: atom_id res chain seq x y z
N MET A 1 -25.77 22.17 -91.99
CA MET A 1 -25.02 20.94 -91.65
C MET A 1 -23.97 21.34 -90.61
N GLY A 2 -23.88 20.64 -89.48
CA GLY A 2 -23.36 21.22 -88.24
C GLY A 2 -21.86 21.56 -88.23
N ILE A 3 -21.50 22.61 -87.48
CA ILE A 3 -20.11 22.98 -87.16
C ILE A 3 -20.00 23.39 -85.68
N PHE A 4 -18.91 22.91 -85.07
CA PHE A 4 -18.27 23.22 -83.80
C PHE A 4 -18.45 24.62 -83.18
N ILE A 5 -18.42 24.67 -81.84
CA ILE A 5 -17.72 25.70 -81.04
C ILE A 5 -16.93 25.00 -79.91
N ILE A 6 -15.78 25.59 -79.52
CA ILE A 6 -14.85 25.13 -78.48
C ILE A 6 -14.60 26.31 -77.49
N ILE A 7 -14.06 26.00 -76.30
CA ILE A 7 -13.36 26.89 -75.32
C ILE A 7 -14.25 27.65 -74.31
N GLY A 8 -13.87 27.58 -73.03
CA GLY A 8 -14.30 28.48 -71.95
C GLY A 8 -13.80 28.03 -70.56
N PHE A 9 -13.07 28.88 -69.84
CA PHE A 9 -12.45 28.60 -68.52
C PHE A 9 -13.05 29.50 -67.41
N LEU A 10 -12.92 29.05 -66.15
CA LEU A 10 -12.85 29.84 -64.89
C LEU A 10 -14.09 30.59 -64.31
N SER A 11 -14.41 30.20 -63.06
CA SER A 11 -14.70 31.00 -61.84
C SER A 11 -15.58 32.26 -61.87
N ILE A 12 -16.58 32.28 -60.98
CA ILE A 12 -17.43 33.41 -60.54
C ILE A 12 -17.96 33.09 -59.11
N GLY A 13 -18.28 34.05 -58.22
CA GLY A 13 -18.26 35.52 -58.36
C GLY A 13 -18.80 36.26 -57.12
N GLU A 14 -19.03 37.57 -57.29
CA GLU A 14 -19.15 38.66 -56.27
C GLU A 14 -20.46 39.48 -56.51
N ILE A 15 -21.03 40.33 -55.61
CA ILE A 15 -20.77 40.75 -54.21
C ILE A 15 -22.08 41.30 -53.55
N SER A 16 -22.01 41.70 -52.26
CA SER A 16 -22.93 42.53 -51.42
C SER A 16 -24.24 43.16 -51.96
N ALA A 17 -25.25 43.26 -51.06
CA ALA A 17 -26.30 44.30 -51.04
C ALA A 17 -26.83 44.54 -49.60
N VAL A 18 -27.71 45.54 -49.39
CA VAL A 18 -27.91 46.27 -48.11
C VAL A 18 -29.31 46.10 -47.46
N GLU A 19 -29.30 46.15 -46.12
CA GLU A 19 -30.31 46.48 -45.08
C GLU A 19 -31.76 46.89 -45.45
N ILE A 20 -32.74 46.31 -44.73
CA ILE A 20 -34.03 46.92 -44.33
C ILE A 20 -34.37 46.47 -42.88
N VAL A 21 -34.93 47.38 -42.07
CA VAL A 21 -35.37 47.19 -40.68
C VAL A 21 -36.89 47.46 -40.59
N ASP A 22 -37.60 46.78 -39.67
CA ASP A 22 -38.89 47.26 -39.13
C ASP A 22 -39.02 46.85 -37.63
N PRO A 23 -39.67 47.63 -36.74
CA PRO A 23 -39.40 47.60 -35.29
C PRO A 23 -40.57 47.14 -34.41
N ASP A 24 -40.28 46.78 -33.16
CA ASP A 24 -41.11 47.19 -32.00
C ASP A 24 -40.38 46.96 -30.66
N LEU A 25 -40.33 48.02 -29.84
CA LEU A 25 -40.35 48.08 -28.36
C LEU A 25 -39.46 47.11 -27.53
N GLU A 26 -38.69 47.54 -26.52
CA GLU A 26 -38.48 48.85 -25.89
C GLU A 26 -37.13 48.86 -25.14
N THR A 27 -36.59 50.03 -24.78
CA THR A 27 -35.21 50.16 -24.26
C THR A 27 -35.00 49.56 -22.87
N ILE A 28 -34.06 48.61 -22.73
CA ILE A 28 -33.45 48.26 -21.44
C ILE A 28 -32.07 48.94 -21.30
N ASN A 29 -31.90 49.63 -20.18
CA ASN A 29 -30.76 50.48 -19.84
C ASN A 29 -29.43 49.67 -19.76
N VAL A 30 -28.46 49.97 -20.63
CA VAL A 30 -27.17 49.27 -20.68
C VAL A 30 -26.22 49.85 -19.63
N ASN A 31 -26.37 49.38 -18.40
CA ASN A 31 -25.39 49.56 -17.32
C ASN A 31 -25.29 48.27 -16.48
N ASN A 32 -24.84 47.18 -17.14
CA ASN A 32 -24.23 46.01 -16.51
C ASN A 32 -23.64 45.07 -17.57
N ILE A 33 -22.46 45.43 -18.08
CA ILE A 33 -21.53 44.44 -18.65
C ILE A 33 -20.23 44.54 -17.85
N GLU A 34 -20.15 43.77 -16.78
CA GLU A 34 -18.88 43.28 -16.29
C GLU A 34 -18.90 41.75 -16.19
N ASN A 35 -17.76 41.18 -16.57
CA ASN A 35 -17.34 39.81 -16.28
C ASN A 35 -17.95 38.64 -17.07
N SER A 36 -17.90 38.73 -18.41
CA SER A 36 -17.61 37.52 -19.20
C SER A 36 -16.12 37.21 -19.13
N GLN A 37 -15.69 36.35 -18.20
CA GLN A 37 -14.30 35.87 -18.19
C GLN A 37 -14.01 35.08 -19.47
N VAL A 38 -13.08 35.57 -20.28
CA VAL A 38 -12.45 34.77 -21.33
C VAL A 38 -11.57 33.74 -20.63
N ASN A 39 -11.99 32.49 -20.60
CA ASN A 39 -11.20 31.42 -20.00
C ASN A 39 -10.00 31.09 -20.89
N GLU A 40 -8.81 31.10 -20.32
CA GLU A 40 -7.58 30.67 -20.98
C GLU A 40 -7.69 29.23 -21.51
N PRO A 41 -7.18 28.93 -22.71
CA PRO A 41 -7.26 27.58 -23.28
C PRO A 41 -6.38 26.57 -22.51
N LEU A 42 -6.75 25.29 -22.55
CA LEU A 42 -5.95 24.22 -21.97
C LEU A 42 -4.52 24.19 -22.55
N VAL A 43 -3.52 24.23 -21.66
CA VAL A 43 -2.11 24.19 -22.05
C VAL A 43 -1.68 22.75 -22.33
N SER A 44 -1.32 22.47 -23.59
CA SER A 44 -0.75 21.18 -23.99
C SER A 44 0.65 21.00 -23.41
N THR A 45 0.94 19.80 -22.87
CA THR A 45 2.27 19.45 -22.36
C THR A 45 3.22 18.92 -23.46
N GLY A 46 2.74 18.78 -24.69
CA GLY A 46 3.47 18.14 -25.80
C GLY A 46 3.59 16.61 -25.69
N ASN A 47 3.19 15.99 -24.58
CA ASN A 47 3.19 14.53 -24.44
C ASN A 47 1.91 13.93 -25.03
N SER A 48 2.03 12.74 -25.63
CA SER A 48 0.90 11.94 -26.10
C SER A 48 1.07 10.48 -25.68
N TYR A 49 -0.02 9.81 -25.34
CA TYR A 49 -0.04 8.43 -24.84
C TYR A 49 -1.00 7.56 -25.64
N SER A 50 -0.54 6.35 -26.00
CA SER A 50 -1.40 5.33 -26.60
C SER A 50 -2.40 4.76 -25.59
N VAL A 51 -3.53 4.24 -26.08
CA VAL A 51 -4.57 3.63 -25.22
C VAL A 51 -3.97 2.51 -24.34
N ALA A 52 -3.08 1.67 -24.85
CA ALA A 52 -2.44 0.61 -24.06
C ALA A 52 -1.61 1.15 -22.88
N GLN A 53 -0.93 2.28 -23.05
CA GLN A 53 -0.20 2.95 -21.95
C GLN A 53 -1.16 3.56 -20.92
N ILE A 54 -2.34 4.01 -21.36
CA ILE A 54 -3.40 4.54 -20.49
C ILE A 54 -4.10 3.38 -19.74
N GLU A 55 -4.28 2.21 -20.37
CA GLU A 55 -4.81 0.98 -19.76
C GLU A 55 -3.91 0.46 -18.61
N ASP A 56 -2.59 0.42 -18.82
CA ASP A 56 -1.62 0.09 -17.78
C ASP A 56 -1.61 1.14 -16.65
N ALA A 57 -1.59 2.43 -16.99
CA ALA A 57 -1.66 3.51 -16.02
C ALA A 57 -2.93 3.45 -15.16
N ALA A 58 -4.10 3.23 -15.77
CA ALA A 58 -5.38 3.07 -15.10
C ALA A 58 -5.40 1.83 -14.19
N THR A 59 -4.77 0.74 -14.62
CA THR A 59 -4.59 -0.48 -13.81
C THR A 59 -3.74 -0.21 -12.58
N ARG A 60 -2.63 0.51 -12.72
CA ARG A 60 -1.76 0.90 -11.60
C ARG A 60 -2.45 1.89 -10.65
N VAL A 61 -3.16 2.90 -11.15
CA VAL A 61 -3.95 3.84 -10.34
C VAL A 61 -5.09 3.14 -9.60
N ARG A 62 -5.83 2.24 -10.27
CA ARG A 62 -6.85 1.39 -9.62
C ARG A 62 -6.26 0.59 -8.47
N ASN A 63 -5.18 -0.15 -8.72
CA ASN A 63 -4.56 -1.00 -7.71
C ASN A 63 -4.01 -0.16 -6.55
N PHE A 64 -3.39 0.98 -6.84
CA PHE A 64 -2.91 1.94 -5.85
C PHE A 64 -4.06 2.42 -4.95
N ILE A 65 -5.19 2.85 -5.52
CA ILE A 65 -6.36 3.32 -4.75
C ILE A 65 -6.96 2.17 -3.92
N GLN A 66 -7.02 0.96 -4.47
CA GLN A 66 -7.54 -0.22 -3.77
C GLN A 66 -6.75 -0.56 -2.52
N VAL A 67 -5.42 -0.42 -2.55
CA VAL A 67 -4.53 -0.66 -1.42
C VAL A 67 -4.49 0.54 -0.47
N ASN A 68 -4.18 1.73 -0.99
CA ASN A 68 -3.78 2.89 -0.18
C ASN A 68 -4.94 3.79 0.25
N LYS A 69 -6.16 3.60 -0.30
CA LYS A 69 -7.35 4.42 -0.01
C LYS A 69 -7.12 5.92 -0.18
N VAL A 70 -6.32 6.30 -1.18
CA VAL A 70 -6.06 7.68 -1.56
C VAL A 70 -5.73 7.71 -3.05
N LEU A 71 -5.96 8.83 -3.73
CA LEU A 71 -5.39 9.04 -5.07
C LEU A 71 -3.86 9.10 -4.99
N PRO A 72 -3.11 8.55 -5.97
CA PRO A 72 -1.69 8.83 -6.07
C PRO A 72 -1.48 10.29 -6.51
N ASN A 73 -0.36 10.93 -6.17
CA ASN A 73 -0.10 12.32 -6.60
C ASN A 73 0.03 12.44 -8.14
N TYR A 74 0.56 11.39 -8.77
CA TYR A 74 0.70 11.26 -10.22
C TYR A 74 0.73 9.77 -10.60
N VAL A 75 0.53 9.48 -11.88
CA VAL A 75 0.86 8.18 -12.48
C VAL A 75 1.99 8.36 -13.50
N THR A 76 2.99 7.48 -13.47
CA THR A 76 4.07 7.53 -14.46
C THR A 76 3.64 6.81 -15.74
N ILE A 77 3.50 7.54 -16.84
CA ILE A 77 3.19 7.01 -18.19
C ILE A 77 4.38 7.32 -19.10
N ASN A 78 4.95 6.31 -19.76
CA ASN A 78 6.13 6.46 -20.63
C ASN A 78 7.28 7.30 -20.02
N LYS A 79 7.66 6.99 -18.76
CA LYS A 79 8.66 7.73 -17.95
C LYS A 79 8.32 9.20 -17.61
N LYS A 80 7.17 9.72 -18.02
CA LYS A 80 6.65 11.05 -17.63
C LYS A 80 5.68 10.94 -16.47
N GLN A 81 5.65 11.93 -15.58
CA GLN A 81 4.66 12.00 -14.50
C GLN A 81 3.42 12.73 -15.01
N VAL A 82 2.26 12.10 -14.86
CA VAL A 82 0.94 12.64 -15.23
C VAL A 82 0.17 12.89 -13.95
N SER A 83 -0.20 14.14 -13.67
CA SER A 83 -0.93 14.51 -12.46
C SER A 83 -2.32 13.84 -12.44
N MET A 84 -2.96 13.72 -11.28
CA MET A 84 -4.34 13.21 -11.24
C MET A 84 -5.39 14.05 -11.97
N PRO A 85 -5.36 15.41 -11.96
CA PRO A 85 -6.32 16.17 -12.77
C PRO A 85 -6.04 16.04 -14.28
N ASP A 86 -4.77 15.99 -14.71
CA ASP A 86 -4.41 15.66 -16.10
C ASP A 86 -4.93 14.25 -16.48
N PHE A 87 -4.75 13.29 -15.56
CA PHE A 87 -5.14 11.90 -15.76
C PHE A 87 -6.66 11.74 -15.79
N LEU A 88 -7.43 12.54 -15.05
CA LEU A 88 -8.89 12.57 -15.14
C LEU A 88 -9.36 12.99 -16.54
N HIS A 89 -8.72 14.00 -17.14
CA HIS A 89 -9.00 14.42 -18.52
C HIS A 89 -8.67 13.33 -19.55
N ILE A 90 -7.53 12.65 -19.36
CA ILE A 90 -7.13 11.51 -20.20
C ILE A 90 -8.13 10.35 -20.05
N LEU A 91 -8.53 10.00 -18.82
CA LEU A 91 -9.47 8.93 -18.52
C LEU A 91 -10.86 9.18 -19.12
N SER A 92 -11.40 10.40 -18.97
CA SER A 92 -12.73 10.74 -19.51
C SER A 92 -12.71 10.72 -21.04
N THR A 93 -11.72 11.34 -21.68
CA THR A 93 -11.61 11.39 -23.15
C THR A 93 -11.34 10.00 -23.74
N THR A 94 -10.51 9.18 -23.10
CA THR A 94 -10.30 7.78 -23.51
C THR A 94 -11.59 6.97 -23.40
N THR A 95 -12.39 7.18 -22.35
CA THR A 95 -13.68 6.47 -22.17
C THR A 95 -14.68 6.81 -23.29
N ILE A 96 -14.73 8.09 -23.72
CA ILE A 96 -15.56 8.53 -24.84
C ILE A 96 -15.08 7.90 -26.17
N ASN A 97 -13.78 7.96 -26.45
CA ASN A 97 -13.20 7.41 -27.68
C ASN A 97 -13.46 5.89 -27.80
N LEU A 98 -13.24 5.13 -26.72
CA LEU A 98 -13.54 3.70 -26.67
C LEU A 98 -15.05 3.41 -26.78
N GLY A 99 -15.91 4.29 -26.28
CA GLY A 99 -17.37 4.22 -26.50
C GLY A 99 -17.77 4.37 -27.96
N GLN A 100 -16.95 5.04 -28.77
CA GLN A 100 -17.11 5.22 -30.22
C GLN A 100 -16.25 4.21 -31.04
N SER A 101 -15.69 3.18 -30.40
CA SER A 101 -14.76 2.22 -31.02
C SER A 101 -13.49 2.85 -31.63
N LYS A 102 -13.07 4.03 -31.14
CA LYS A 102 -11.86 4.74 -31.58
C LYS A 102 -10.68 4.42 -30.66
N ASN A 103 -9.57 4.00 -31.27
CA ASN A 103 -8.31 3.70 -30.59
C ASN A 103 -7.23 4.73 -30.96
N THR A 104 -7.47 6.00 -30.58
CA THR A 104 -6.58 7.13 -30.87
C THR A 104 -5.70 7.46 -29.67
N PRO A 105 -4.41 7.83 -29.87
CA PRO A 105 -3.58 8.40 -28.81
C PRO A 105 -4.14 9.71 -28.25
N LEU A 106 -3.91 9.98 -26.97
CA LEU A 106 -4.39 11.19 -26.28
C LEU A 106 -3.23 12.11 -25.90
N THR A 107 -3.36 13.39 -26.28
CA THR A 107 -2.48 14.47 -25.80
C THR A 107 -2.76 14.78 -24.33
N GLN A 108 -1.70 14.94 -23.54
CA GLN A 108 -1.79 15.40 -22.16
C GLN A 108 -1.82 16.93 -22.10
N TYR A 109 -2.82 17.46 -21.41
CA TYR A 109 -2.95 18.86 -21.04
C TYR A 109 -2.73 19.02 -19.54
N THR A 110 -2.18 20.17 -19.13
CA THR A 110 -2.08 20.55 -17.71
C THR A 110 -3.45 20.95 -17.20
N VAL A 111 -3.93 20.29 -16.14
CA VAL A 111 -5.24 20.58 -15.53
C VAL A 111 -5.05 20.95 -14.06
N THR A 112 -5.71 22.01 -13.61
CA THR A 112 -5.65 22.44 -12.21
C THR A 112 -6.53 21.54 -11.33
N ALA A 113 -6.01 21.07 -10.20
CA ALA A 113 -6.78 20.26 -9.24
C ALA A 113 -7.86 21.10 -8.53
N PRO A 114 -9.02 20.50 -8.17
CA PRO A 114 -9.97 21.15 -7.28
C PRO A 114 -9.39 21.29 -5.86
N THR A 115 -9.85 22.30 -5.12
CA THR A 115 -9.39 22.57 -3.74
C THR A 115 -10.25 21.90 -2.66
N TYR A 116 -11.38 21.31 -3.05
CA TYR A 116 -12.34 20.60 -2.22
C TYR A 116 -12.99 19.49 -3.06
N SER A 117 -13.57 18.48 -2.42
CA SER A 117 -14.32 17.43 -3.11
C SER A 117 -15.47 16.87 -2.27
N PRO A 118 -16.72 17.32 -2.49
CA PRO A 118 -17.87 16.82 -1.76
C PRO A 118 -18.27 15.43 -2.27
N GLU A 119 -18.81 14.61 -1.37
CA GLU A 119 -19.41 13.32 -1.74
C GLU A 119 -20.70 13.05 -0.98
N GLN A 120 -21.74 12.62 -1.69
CA GLN A 120 -22.99 12.08 -1.15
C GLN A 120 -23.49 11.00 -2.11
N ILE A 121 -23.06 9.74 -1.93
CA ILE A 121 -23.34 8.63 -2.85
C ILE A 121 -24.17 7.54 -2.17
N ASN A 122 -25.20 7.05 -2.88
CA ASN A 122 -25.84 5.78 -2.61
C ASN A 122 -25.13 4.66 -3.40
N SER A 123 -24.55 3.70 -2.70
CA SER A 123 -23.74 2.64 -3.35
C SER A 123 -24.58 1.81 -4.33
N GLY A 124 -24.03 1.52 -5.51
CA GLY A 124 -24.78 0.85 -6.58
C GLY A 124 -24.10 0.96 -7.96
N ASN A 125 -24.84 0.61 -9.01
CA ASN A 125 -24.31 0.60 -10.38
C ASN A 125 -24.70 1.88 -11.15
N ILE A 126 -23.70 2.47 -11.82
CA ILE A 126 -23.80 3.49 -12.87
C ILE A 126 -23.77 2.77 -14.22
N GLN A 127 -24.77 2.97 -15.08
CA GLN A 127 -24.88 2.22 -16.34
C GLN A 127 -23.94 2.77 -17.42
N LYS A 128 -23.66 1.96 -18.46
CA LYS A 128 -22.74 2.34 -19.56
C LYS A 128 -23.09 3.64 -20.27
N ALA A 129 -24.38 3.88 -20.55
CA ALA A 129 -24.83 5.14 -21.14
C ALA A 129 -24.57 6.33 -20.21
N GLU A 130 -24.78 6.14 -18.90
CA GLU A 130 -24.61 7.19 -17.89
C GLU A 130 -23.13 7.54 -17.67
N TYR A 131 -22.22 6.58 -17.46
CA TYR A 131 -20.81 6.94 -17.28
C TYR A 131 -20.18 7.54 -18.54
N LEU A 132 -20.71 7.24 -19.74
CA LEU A 132 -20.30 7.91 -20.98
C LEU A 132 -20.74 9.38 -21.01
N GLN A 133 -21.96 9.68 -20.54
CA GLN A 133 -22.42 11.07 -20.35
C GLN A 133 -21.57 11.79 -19.29
N LEU A 134 -21.30 11.15 -18.15
CA LEU A 134 -20.43 11.71 -17.10
C LEU A 134 -19.02 12.01 -17.63
N ALA A 135 -18.46 11.13 -18.46
CA ALA A 135 -17.16 11.38 -19.12
C ALA A 135 -17.20 12.64 -20.00
N GLN A 136 -18.27 12.84 -20.77
CA GLN A 136 -18.46 14.04 -21.58
C GLN A 136 -18.60 15.31 -20.72
N THR A 137 -19.35 15.25 -19.62
CA THR A 137 -19.48 16.36 -18.65
C THR A 137 -18.13 16.75 -18.06
N ILE A 138 -17.32 15.77 -17.64
CA ILE A 138 -15.96 16.00 -17.10
C ILE A 138 -15.05 16.62 -18.15
N LYS A 139 -15.04 16.08 -19.38
CA LYS A 139 -14.24 16.60 -20.49
C LYS A 139 -14.59 18.07 -20.76
N ASN A 140 -15.88 18.37 -20.94
CA ASN A 140 -16.35 19.73 -21.20
C ASN A 140 -16.01 20.70 -20.04
N HIS A 141 -16.16 20.27 -18.79
CA HIS A 141 -15.81 21.10 -17.63
C HIS A 141 -14.30 21.42 -17.59
N ILE A 142 -13.44 20.44 -17.87
CA ILE A 142 -11.99 20.63 -17.88
C ILE A 142 -11.57 21.54 -19.06
N GLU A 143 -12.10 21.29 -20.26
CA GLU A 143 -11.80 22.10 -21.45
C GLU A 143 -12.30 23.54 -21.36
N THR A 144 -13.38 23.79 -20.60
CA THR A 144 -13.92 25.15 -20.42
C THR A 144 -13.32 25.91 -19.24
N THR A 145 -12.93 25.24 -18.15
CA THR A 145 -12.49 25.91 -16.90
C THR A 145 -11.00 25.79 -16.59
N THR A 146 -10.27 24.93 -17.32
CA THR A 146 -8.90 24.45 -17.03
C THR A 146 -8.74 23.71 -15.69
N LYS A 147 -9.85 23.44 -14.99
CA LYS A 147 -9.89 22.81 -13.66
C LYS A 147 -10.61 21.46 -13.74
N ALA A 148 -10.13 20.50 -12.95
CA ALA A 148 -10.87 19.26 -12.74
C ALA A 148 -12.07 19.53 -11.81
N PRO A 149 -13.25 18.93 -12.08
CA PRO A 149 -14.44 19.18 -11.28
C PRO A 149 -14.25 18.66 -9.84
N PRO A 150 -14.70 19.40 -8.81
CA PRO A 150 -14.61 18.94 -7.42
C PRO A 150 -15.51 17.72 -7.16
N SER A 151 -16.58 17.56 -7.94
CA SER A 151 -17.49 16.42 -7.91
C SER A 151 -18.32 16.37 -9.19
N ILE A 152 -18.96 15.24 -9.47
CA ILE A 152 -19.95 15.08 -10.55
C ILE A 152 -21.28 14.56 -9.99
N THR A 153 -22.40 14.98 -10.56
CA THR A 153 -23.73 14.48 -10.19
C THR A 153 -24.11 13.29 -11.04
N SER A 154 -24.66 12.24 -10.42
CA SER A 154 -25.10 11.00 -11.07
C SER A 154 -26.46 10.53 -10.54
N SER A 155 -27.04 9.49 -11.15
CA SER A 155 -28.21 8.77 -10.63
C SER A 155 -28.02 8.16 -9.23
N ARG A 156 -26.77 8.10 -8.75
CA ARG A 156 -26.39 7.62 -7.42
C ARG A 156 -26.02 8.74 -6.45
N GLY A 157 -26.16 10.00 -6.85
CA GLY A 157 -25.81 11.19 -6.05
C GLY A 157 -24.50 11.84 -6.50
N THR A 158 -23.92 12.65 -5.60
CA THR A 158 -22.72 13.46 -5.84
C THR A 158 -21.47 12.61 -5.64
N ILE A 159 -20.78 12.30 -6.74
CA ILE A 159 -19.55 11.52 -6.76
C ILE A 159 -18.35 12.46 -6.62
N SER A 160 -17.47 12.21 -5.63
CA SER A 160 -16.23 12.98 -5.44
C SER A 160 -15.27 12.89 -6.63
N TYR A 161 -14.32 13.81 -6.68
CA TYR A 161 -13.18 13.82 -7.59
C TYR A 161 -12.37 12.52 -7.47
N GLU A 162 -12.13 12.04 -6.24
CA GLU A 162 -11.42 10.79 -5.97
C GLU A 162 -12.21 9.56 -6.44
N SER A 163 -13.50 9.47 -6.09
CA SER A 163 -14.40 8.41 -6.56
C SER A 163 -14.54 8.42 -8.09
N THR A 164 -14.53 9.59 -8.71
CA THR A 164 -14.60 9.75 -10.17
C THR A 164 -13.35 9.17 -10.84
N ILE A 165 -12.14 9.58 -10.41
CA ILE A 165 -10.89 9.03 -10.96
C ILE A 165 -10.81 7.52 -10.73
N TYR A 166 -11.23 7.03 -9.57
CA TYR A 166 -11.24 5.58 -9.30
C TYR A 166 -12.28 4.80 -10.12
N MET A 167 -13.44 5.39 -10.39
CA MET A 167 -14.45 4.81 -11.28
C MET A 167 -13.91 4.69 -12.71
N PHE A 168 -13.40 5.78 -13.29
CA PHE A 168 -12.86 5.73 -14.66
C PHE A 168 -11.57 4.92 -14.77
N SER A 169 -10.71 4.90 -13.74
CA SER A 169 -9.54 4.00 -13.69
C SER A 169 -9.97 2.52 -13.73
N ARG A 170 -11.07 2.15 -13.06
CA ARG A 170 -11.63 0.79 -13.15
C ARG A 170 -12.24 0.48 -14.51
N ILE A 171 -12.96 1.42 -15.12
CA ILE A 171 -13.55 1.27 -16.46
C ILE A 171 -12.45 1.03 -17.51
N ILE A 172 -11.39 1.84 -17.50
CA ILE A 172 -10.29 1.70 -18.47
C ILE A 172 -9.42 0.46 -18.17
N ALA A 173 -9.15 0.13 -16.90
CA ALA A 173 -8.46 -1.12 -16.55
C ALA A 173 -9.27 -2.38 -16.91
N PHE A 174 -10.60 -2.34 -16.85
CA PHE A 174 -11.47 -3.41 -17.33
C PHE A 174 -11.32 -3.57 -18.84
N HIS A 175 -11.43 -2.46 -19.60
CA HIS A 175 -11.22 -2.47 -21.05
C HIS A 175 -9.87 -3.07 -21.44
N GLY A 176 -8.80 -2.73 -20.72
CA GLY A 176 -7.46 -3.28 -20.98
C GLY A 176 -7.40 -4.81 -20.93
N THR A 177 -8.25 -5.46 -20.16
CA THR A 177 -8.33 -6.94 -20.06
C THR A 177 -9.40 -7.56 -20.96
N GLN A 178 -10.60 -6.94 -21.06
CA GLN A 178 -11.76 -7.52 -21.74
C GLN A 178 -11.97 -7.01 -23.17
N LYS A 179 -11.15 -6.04 -23.61
CA LYS A 179 -11.20 -5.32 -24.90
C LYS A 179 -12.60 -4.78 -25.27
N THR A 180 -13.41 -4.54 -24.24
CA THR A 180 -14.76 -4.01 -24.30
C THR A 180 -15.00 -3.14 -23.06
N LEU A 181 -15.78 -2.06 -23.21
CA LEU A 181 -16.19 -1.23 -22.07
C LEU A 181 -17.29 -1.94 -21.26
N PRO A 182 -17.21 -1.97 -19.92
CA PRO A 182 -18.12 -2.72 -19.05
C PRO A 182 -19.57 -2.22 -19.15
N ASN A 183 -20.56 -3.09 -18.97
CA ASN A 183 -21.97 -2.67 -19.07
C ASN A 183 -22.41 -1.71 -17.94
N PHE A 184 -21.70 -1.70 -16.82
CA PHE A 184 -21.88 -0.77 -15.71
C PHE A 184 -20.57 -0.60 -14.91
N ALA A 185 -20.50 0.44 -14.10
CA ALA A 185 -19.47 0.63 -13.09
C ALA A 185 -20.11 0.72 -11.69
N THR A 186 -19.68 -0.12 -10.75
CA THR A 186 -20.15 -0.06 -9.36
C THR A 186 -19.47 1.07 -8.60
N ILE A 187 -20.24 2.01 -8.07
CA ILE A 187 -19.78 3.09 -7.21
C ILE A 187 -20.14 2.77 -5.75
N ASN A 188 -19.23 3.08 -4.83
CA ASN A 188 -19.41 2.93 -3.38
C ASN A 188 -18.95 4.23 -2.72
N ASN A 189 -19.39 4.50 -1.48
CA ASN A 189 -18.83 5.60 -0.68
C ASN A 189 -17.31 5.46 -0.53
N TRP A 190 -16.60 6.57 -0.71
CA TRP A 190 -15.14 6.62 -0.56
C TRP A 190 -14.75 6.65 0.91
N ASN A 191 -14.20 5.53 1.37
CA ASN A 191 -13.70 5.33 2.73
C ASN A 191 -12.19 5.65 2.88
N GLY A 192 -11.68 6.51 2.00
CA GLY A 192 -10.29 6.92 1.95
C GLY A 192 -10.07 8.40 2.27
N GLN A 193 -8.82 8.85 2.21
CA GLN A 193 -8.49 10.28 2.31
C GLN A 193 -9.06 11.03 1.09
N LYS A 194 -9.66 12.19 1.33
CA LYS A 194 -10.18 13.12 0.32
C LYS A 194 -9.59 14.52 0.50
N LEU A 195 -9.76 15.36 -0.51
CA LEU A 195 -9.82 16.81 -0.35
C LEU A 195 -10.93 17.22 0.65
N PRO A 196 -10.88 18.45 1.21
CA PRO A 196 -11.94 18.97 2.10
C PRO A 196 -13.34 18.79 1.49
N GLN A 197 -14.36 18.47 2.30
CA GLN A 197 -15.73 18.33 1.78
C GLN A 197 -16.34 19.66 1.31
N ASN A 198 -15.97 20.75 1.96
CA ASN A 198 -16.45 22.09 1.67
C ASN A 198 -15.32 22.93 1.05
N PRO A 199 -15.65 23.94 0.20
CA PRO A 199 -14.68 24.94 -0.20
C PRO A 199 -14.02 25.61 1.02
N PRO A 200 -12.77 26.09 0.92
CA PRO A 200 -12.23 27.02 1.90
C PRO A 200 -13.19 28.20 2.07
N ALA A 201 -13.46 28.61 3.31
CA ALA A 201 -14.25 29.80 3.56
C ALA A 201 -13.57 30.99 2.87
N GLN A 202 -14.30 31.72 2.02
CA GLN A 202 -13.78 32.95 1.44
C GLN A 202 -13.45 33.93 2.58
N PRO A 203 -12.33 34.69 2.48
CA PRO A 203 -12.08 35.75 3.44
C PRO A 203 -13.25 36.74 3.41
N ASN A 204 -13.83 37.01 4.58
CA ASN A 204 -14.84 38.07 4.71
C ASN A 204 -14.25 39.40 4.22
N PRO A 205 -15.03 40.26 3.56
CA PRO A 205 -14.58 41.58 3.16
C PRO A 205 -14.13 42.39 4.37
N THR A 206 -13.01 43.08 4.22
CA THR A 206 -12.31 43.83 5.28
C THR A 206 -13.19 44.97 5.83
N PRO A 207 -13.33 45.13 7.17
CA PRO A 207 -13.92 46.34 7.74
C PRO A 207 -13.01 47.55 7.54
N GLU A 208 -13.61 48.73 7.32
CA GLU A 208 -12.90 50.02 7.27
C GLU A 208 -12.21 50.39 8.60
N PRO A 209 -11.14 51.19 8.57
CA PRO A 209 -10.36 51.54 9.75
C PRO A 209 -11.04 52.64 10.60
N GLN A 210 -11.11 52.44 11.92
CA GLN A 210 -11.45 53.49 12.88
C GLN A 210 -10.20 54.14 13.51
N PRO A 211 -10.30 55.39 14.02
CA PRO A 211 -9.14 56.15 14.51
C PRO A 211 -8.61 55.67 15.87
N PRO A 212 -7.39 56.05 16.27
CA PRO A 212 -6.69 55.46 17.41
C PRO A 212 -7.18 55.98 18.78
N VAL A 213 -7.18 55.09 19.77
CA VAL A 213 -7.34 55.41 21.20
C VAL A 213 -6.04 55.08 21.93
N GLN A 214 -5.63 55.95 22.86
CA GLN A 214 -4.38 55.82 23.63
C GLN A 214 -4.35 54.57 24.54
N PRO A 215 -3.14 54.05 24.86
CA PRO A 215 -2.98 52.86 25.69
C PRO A 215 -3.07 53.18 27.19
N ASN A 216 -3.53 52.19 27.97
CA ASN A 216 -3.28 52.07 29.40
C ASN A 216 -2.63 50.69 29.66
N PRO A 217 -1.86 50.50 30.75
CA PRO A 217 -0.75 49.55 30.76
C PRO A 217 -1.18 48.07 30.85
N THR A 218 -0.47 47.24 30.09
CA THR A 218 -0.52 45.77 30.18
C THR A 218 0.26 45.29 31.42
N PRO A 219 -0.21 44.29 32.17
CA PRO A 219 0.58 43.66 33.23
C PRO A 219 1.87 43.04 32.67
N GLU A 220 2.96 43.14 33.44
CA GLU A 220 4.28 42.64 33.09
C GLU A 220 4.28 41.09 32.93
N PRO A 221 4.95 40.52 31.91
CA PRO A 221 5.03 39.07 31.75
C PRO A 221 5.86 38.42 32.86
N GLN A 222 5.29 37.46 33.59
CA GLN A 222 6.07 36.64 34.52
C GLN A 222 7.11 35.80 33.74
N PRO A 223 8.34 35.65 34.25
CA PRO A 223 9.37 34.83 33.61
C PRO A 223 8.99 33.34 33.63
N PRO A 224 9.33 32.57 32.58
CA PRO A 224 8.92 31.17 32.46
C PRO A 224 9.61 30.27 33.49
N VAL A 225 8.81 29.42 34.16
CA VAL A 225 9.31 28.37 35.05
C VAL A 225 10.09 27.33 34.23
N GLN A 226 11.37 27.15 34.53
CA GLN A 226 12.24 26.16 33.88
C GLN A 226 11.80 24.73 34.27
N GLY A 227 11.37 23.93 33.29
CA GLY A 227 11.08 22.52 33.50
C GLY A 227 12.34 21.67 33.39
N HIS A 228 12.81 21.08 34.48
CA HIS A 228 13.96 20.18 34.46
C HIS A 228 13.58 18.82 33.86
N LEU A 229 14.36 18.31 32.89
CA LEU A 229 14.14 16.98 32.31
C LEU A 229 14.39 15.87 33.35
N THR A 230 13.50 14.88 33.39
CA THR A 230 13.65 13.71 34.28
C THR A 230 14.47 12.61 33.59
N PRO A 231 15.64 12.20 34.13
CA PRO A 231 16.40 11.06 33.61
C PRO A 231 15.63 9.75 33.80
N THR A 232 15.73 8.82 32.83
CA THR A 232 15.13 7.47 32.95
C THR A 232 16.03 6.45 33.65
N GLY A 233 17.21 6.87 34.12
CA GLY A 233 18.28 5.99 34.60
C GLY A 233 18.92 5.10 33.51
N SER A 234 18.53 5.28 32.24
CA SER A 234 19.11 4.56 31.10
C SER A 234 20.09 5.47 30.36
N SER A 235 21.21 4.91 29.89
CA SER A 235 22.12 5.60 28.97
C SER A 235 22.53 4.68 27.83
N TYR A 236 22.78 5.25 26.66
CA TYR A 236 23.11 4.51 25.44
C TYR A 236 24.38 5.06 24.79
N THR A 237 25.22 4.15 24.30
CA THR A 237 26.40 4.50 23.49
C THR A 237 25.99 5.08 22.14
N VAL A 238 26.87 5.89 21.53
CA VAL A 238 26.68 6.42 20.18
C VAL A 238 26.33 5.30 19.17
N ALA A 239 27.05 4.17 19.21
CA ALA A 239 26.81 3.04 18.31
C ALA A 239 25.40 2.42 18.44
N GLN A 240 24.84 2.38 19.66
CA GLN A 240 23.47 1.92 19.88
C GLN A 240 22.44 2.91 19.30
N ILE A 241 22.72 4.22 19.38
CA ILE A 241 21.87 5.28 18.81
C ILE A 241 21.97 5.28 17.27
N GLU A 242 23.16 5.10 16.69
CA GLU A 242 23.36 4.90 15.24
C GLU A 242 22.54 3.74 14.70
N ASN A 243 22.59 2.59 15.38
CA ASN A 243 21.88 1.37 15.02
C ASN A 243 20.35 1.51 15.17
N ALA A 244 19.88 2.25 16.19
CA ALA A 244 18.47 2.59 16.35
C ALA A 244 17.98 3.57 15.27
N ALA A 245 18.78 4.59 14.93
CA ALA A 245 18.47 5.58 13.91
C ALA A 245 18.34 4.94 12.52
N LEU A 246 19.18 3.94 12.23
CA LEU A 246 19.10 3.12 11.02
C LEU A 246 17.76 2.36 10.94
N ARG A 247 17.28 1.76 12.04
CA ARG A 247 15.96 1.11 12.08
C ARG A 247 14.83 2.10 11.86
N VAL A 248 14.78 3.19 12.63
CA VAL A 248 13.72 4.22 12.53
C VAL A 248 13.68 4.81 11.12
N ARG A 249 14.83 5.08 10.50
CA ARG A 249 14.92 5.49 9.09
C ARG A 249 14.25 4.48 8.15
N ASN A 250 14.64 3.21 8.24
CA ASN A 250 14.13 2.17 7.35
C ASN A 250 12.63 1.92 7.57
N PHE A 251 12.17 1.92 8.82
CA PHE A 251 10.75 1.80 9.15
C PHE A 251 9.93 2.92 8.51
N ILE A 252 10.35 4.18 8.67
CA ILE A 252 9.67 5.35 8.08
C ILE A 252 9.66 5.27 6.54
N GLN A 253 10.75 4.79 5.93
CA GLN A 253 10.83 4.58 4.48
C GLN A 253 9.87 3.51 3.96
N ASN A 254 9.66 2.44 4.72
CA ASN A 254 8.82 1.32 4.33
C ASN A 254 7.34 1.57 4.64
N ASN A 255 7.04 2.13 5.82
CA ASN A 255 5.69 2.19 6.39
C ASN A 255 5.06 3.59 6.32
N ARG A 256 5.84 4.64 6.00
CA ARG A 256 5.36 6.03 5.88
C ARG A 256 4.58 6.51 7.10
N VAL A 257 5.06 6.13 8.28
CA VAL A 257 4.57 6.60 9.58
C VAL A 257 5.73 6.64 10.55
N LEU A 258 5.64 7.50 11.57
CA LEU A 258 6.60 7.53 12.67
C LEU A 258 6.29 6.36 13.63
N PRO A 259 7.27 5.56 14.08
CA PRO A 259 6.99 4.48 15.03
C PRO A 259 6.68 5.07 16.41
N ASN A 260 5.97 4.34 17.28
CA ASN A 260 5.67 4.84 18.63
C ASN A 260 6.93 4.87 19.53
N PHE A 261 7.84 3.92 19.32
CA PHE A 261 9.10 3.76 20.04
C PHE A 261 10.13 3.06 19.15
N VAL A 262 11.40 3.08 19.55
CA VAL A 262 12.45 2.20 19.02
C VAL A 262 13.05 1.39 20.16
N THR A 263 13.27 0.09 19.96
CA THR A 263 13.95 -0.73 20.96
C THR A 263 15.46 -0.50 20.91
N ILE A 264 16.07 -0.18 22.05
CA ILE A 264 17.52 -0.06 22.25
C ILE A 264 17.89 -0.87 23.49
N ASN A 265 18.78 -1.84 23.35
CA ASN A 265 19.20 -2.75 24.43
C ASN A 265 18.02 -3.35 25.24
N ASN A 266 17.05 -3.93 24.53
CA ASN A 266 15.80 -4.50 25.05
C ASN A 266 14.88 -3.53 25.82
N ARG A 267 15.12 -2.21 25.76
CA ARG A 267 14.25 -1.17 26.32
C ARG A 267 13.57 -0.37 25.21
N GLN A 268 12.29 -0.06 25.38
CA GLN A 268 11.55 0.80 24.46
C GLN A 268 11.88 2.27 24.74
N VAL A 269 12.39 2.97 23.73
CA VAL A 269 12.66 4.41 23.76
C VAL A 269 11.60 5.12 22.93
N LYS A 270 10.78 5.97 23.56
CA LYS A 270 9.71 6.70 22.86
C LYS A 270 10.32 7.69 21.87
N MET A 271 9.63 7.98 20.77
CA MET A 271 10.12 8.93 19.78
C MET A 271 10.49 10.35 20.27
N PRO A 272 9.79 10.98 21.25
CA PRO A 272 10.24 12.29 21.76
C PRO A 272 11.55 12.18 22.55
N ASP A 273 11.73 11.13 23.36
CA ASP A 273 13.02 10.82 24.02
C ASP A 273 14.13 10.59 22.96
N PHE A 274 13.79 9.87 21.89
CA PHE A 274 14.71 9.56 20.81
C PHE A 274 15.11 10.80 20.01
N LEU A 275 14.19 11.75 19.77
CA LEU A 275 14.50 13.03 19.14
C LEU A 275 15.57 13.81 19.93
N HIS A 276 15.43 13.88 21.26
CA HIS A 276 16.41 14.53 22.13
C HIS A 276 17.79 13.88 22.04
N MET A 277 17.85 12.54 22.00
CA MET A 277 19.11 11.82 21.85
C MET A 277 19.71 11.97 20.44
N LEU A 278 18.89 12.00 19.39
CA LEU A 278 19.34 12.21 18.01
C LEU A 278 19.97 13.60 17.82
N THR A 279 19.36 14.67 18.35
CA THR A 279 19.90 16.03 18.23
C THR A 279 21.15 16.21 19.11
N THR A 280 21.14 15.70 20.34
CA THR A 280 22.31 15.71 21.23
C THR A 280 23.48 14.93 20.64
N ALA A 281 23.24 13.73 20.08
CA ALA A 281 24.26 12.97 19.37
C ALA A 281 24.82 13.74 18.17
N THR A 282 23.97 14.42 17.39
CA THR A 282 24.41 15.21 16.22
C THR A 282 25.36 16.34 16.63
N LEU A 283 25.11 17.01 17.75
CA LEU A 283 25.96 18.07 18.30
C LEU A 283 27.28 17.52 18.85
N ASN A 284 27.22 16.46 19.67
CA ASN A 284 28.39 15.83 20.27
C ASN A 284 29.34 15.26 19.19
N LEU A 285 28.81 14.59 18.18
CA LEU A 285 29.58 14.06 17.05
C LEU A 285 30.28 15.16 16.24
N ASN A 286 29.67 16.34 16.09
CA ASN A 286 30.32 17.48 15.44
C ASN A 286 31.52 18.00 16.26
N GLN A 287 31.50 17.83 17.58
CA GLN A 287 32.60 18.15 18.50
C GLN A 287 33.54 16.94 18.75
N ARG A 288 33.35 15.81 18.07
CA ARG A 288 34.06 14.53 18.26
C ARG A 288 33.91 13.91 19.66
N ILE A 289 32.82 14.23 20.36
CA ILE A 289 32.47 13.69 21.68
C ILE A 289 31.66 12.39 21.49
N ASN A 290 32.17 11.27 22.04
CA ASN A 290 31.59 9.93 21.91
C ASN A 290 31.09 9.33 23.24
N SER A 291 30.93 10.14 24.29
CA SER A 291 30.40 9.68 25.58
C SER A 291 28.95 9.16 25.45
N PRO A 292 28.53 8.14 26.23
CA PRO A 292 27.14 7.70 26.28
C PRO A 292 26.17 8.84 26.59
N LEU A 293 24.96 8.79 26.02
CA LEU A 293 23.91 9.77 26.27
C LEU A 293 22.86 9.19 27.22
N THR A 294 22.53 9.96 28.26
CA THR A 294 21.40 9.70 29.16
C THR A 294 20.08 9.88 28.42
N GLN A 295 19.16 8.91 28.55
CA GLN A 295 17.79 9.07 28.11
C GLN A 295 17.00 9.86 29.16
N TYR A 296 16.26 10.86 28.68
CA TYR A 296 15.32 11.64 29.47
C TYR A 296 13.90 11.37 28.97
N THR A 297 12.92 11.43 29.87
CA THR A 297 11.50 11.37 29.50
C THR A 297 11.11 12.68 28.83
N VAL A 298 10.63 12.65 27.59
CA VAL A 298 10.19 13.84 26.86
C VAL A 298 8.72 13.67 26.46
N THR A 299 7.92 14.73 26.63
CA THR A 299 6.51 14.72 26.23
C THR A 299 6.38 14.98 24.72
N ALA A 300 5.61 14.15 24.01
CA ALA A 300 5.33 14.35 22.58
C ALA A 300 4.43 15.58 22.33
N PRO A 301 4.54 16.26 21.18
CA PRO A 301 3.61 17.32 20.81
C PRO A 301 2.21 16.75 20.50
N THR A 302 1.18 17.56 20.68
CA THR A 302 -0.22 17.18 20.43
C THR A 302 -0.72 17.52 19.02
N TYR A 303 0.16 18.03 18.16
CA TYR A 303 -0.10 18.33 16.75
C TYR A 303 1.25 18.46 16.04
N SER A 304 1.28 18.29 14.71
CA SER A 304 2.51 18.53 13.94
C SER A 304 2.25 19.20 12.59
N PRO A 305 2.42 20.53 12.48
CA PRO A 305 2.23 21.25 11.24
C PRO A 305 3.46 21.14 10.34
N GLU A 306 3.26 21.26 9.03
CA GLU A 306 4.35 21.20 8.05
C GLU A 306 4.01 22.02 6.81
N GLN A 307 5.00 22.74 6.30
CA GLN A 307 4.99 23.47 5.03
C GLN A 307 6.44 23.48 4.51
N ILE A 308 6.86 22.44 3.77
CA ILE A 308 8.25 22.27 3.31
C ILE A 308 8.37 22.45 1.79
N ASN A 309 9.33 23.27 1.38
CA ASN A 309 9.89 23.27 0.03
C ASN A 309 11.01 22.23 -0.04
N SER A 310 10.80 21.15 -0.80
CA SER A 310 11.73 20.02 -0.85
C SER A 310 13.12 20.45 -1.34
N GLY A 311 14.19 19.96 -0.71
CA GLY A 311 15.55 20.39 -1.00
C GLY A 311 16.55 20.04 0.10
N ASN A 312 17.75 20.64 0.04
CA ASN A 312 18.82 20.37 1.00
C ASN A 312 18.87 21.43 2.12
N ILE A 313 18.94 20.95 3.36
CA ILE A 313 19.34 21.68 4.57
C ILE A 313 20.85 21.48 4.75
N GLN A 314 21.62 22.57 4.83
CA GLN A 314 23.10 22.48 4.90
C GLN A 314 23.59 22.09 6.30
N LYS A 315 24.82 21.57 6.42
CA LYS A 315 25.39 21.12 7.71
C LYS A 315 25.35 22.17 8.82
N ALA A 316 25.73 23.41 8.53
CA ALA A 316 25.64 24.49 9.51
C ALA A 316 24.21 24.71 10.02
N GLU A 317 23.23 24.63 9.12
CA GLU A 317 21.82 24.84 9.43
C GLU A 317 21.24 23.69 10.26
N TYR A 318 21.43 22.41 9.89
CA TYR A 318 20.90 21.32 10.72
C TYR A 318 21.61 21.23 12.09
N LEU A 319 22.85 21.71 12.22
CA LEU A 319 23.50 21.81 13.53
C LEU A 319 22.85 22.90 14.40
N GLN A 320 22.53 24.06 13.82
CA GLN A 320 21.79 25.11 14.52
C GLN A 320 20.38 24.63 14.92
N LEU A 321 19.67 23.95 14.02
CA LEU A 321 18.36 23.36 14.32
C LEU A 321 18.45 22.31 15.44
N ALA A 322 19.51 21.48 15.46
CA ALA A 322 19.71 20.49 16.53
C ALA A 322 19.86 21.15 17.90
N GLN A 323 20.62 22.26 17.97
CA GLN A 323 20.77 23.05 19.20
C GLN A 323 19.44 23.68 19.63
N THR A 324 18.67 24.26 18.71
CA THR A 324 17.34 24.83 18.99
C THR A 324 16.37 23.79 19.54
N ILE A 325 16.32 22.60 18.94
CA ILE A 325 15.46 21.48 19.40
C ILE A 325 15.91 21.00 20.79
N LYS A 326 17.21 20.81 20.99
CA LYS A 326 17.77 20.39 22.29
C LYS A 326 17.39 21.38 23.39
N ASN A 327 17.65 22.67 23.18
CA ASN A 327 17.32 23.74 24.13
C ASN A 327 15.81 23.80 24.40
N HIS A 328 14.96 23.66 23.38
CA HIS A 328 13.50 23.64 23.55
C HIS A 328 13.04 22.46 24.42
N ILE A 329 13.58 21.26 24.18
CA ILE A 329 13.25 20.07 24.98
C ILE A 329 13.76 20.23 26.43
N GLU A 330 15.00 20.71 26.62
CA GLU A 330 15.61 20.89 27.95
C GLU A 330 14.96 22.00 28.79
N THR A 331 14.25 22.96 28.17
CA THR A 331 13.57 24.05 28.90
C THR A 331 12.08 23.79 29.11
N THR A 332 11.41 23.11 28.17
CA THR A 332 9.95 22.90 28.21
C THR A 332 9.52 21.49 28.62
N THR A 333 10.46 20.53 28.65
CA THR A 333 10.23 19.07 28.77
C THR A 333 9.39 18.45 27.64
N LYS A 334 9.13 19.20 26.56
CA LYS A 334 8.30 18.81 25.42
C LYS A 334 9.12 18.83 24.12
N ALA A 335 8.83 17.88 23.23
CA ALA A 335 9.35 17.94 21.87
C ALA A 335 8.55 18.99 21.05
N PRO A 336 9.23 19.77 20.19
CA PRO A 336 8.55 20.81 19.42
C PRO A 336 7.60 20.19 18.38
N PRO A 337 6.42 20.79 18.14
CA PRO A 337 5.45 20.30 17.15
C PRO A 337 5.98 20.43 15.71
N SER A 338 6.85 21.41 15.47
CA SER A 338 7.56 21.65 14.21
C SER A 338 8.78 22.54 14.46
N ILE A 339 9.65 22.68 13.45
CA ILE A 339 10.78 23.62 13.44
C ILE A 339 10.77 24.45 12.15
N THR A 340 11.22 25.70 12.21
CA THR A 340 11.38 26.55 11.01
C THR A 340 12.79 26.45 10.46
N SER A 341 12.91 26.35 9.14
CA SER A 341 14.17 26.22 8.39
C SER A 341 14.18 27.10 7.13
N SER A 342 15.31 27.17 6.43
CA SER A 342 15.45 27.74 5.09
C SER A 342 14.55 27.07 4.03
N ARG A 343 14.00 25.90 4.35
CA ARG A 343 13.06 25.13 3.52
C ARG A 343 11.61 25.21 4.03
N GLY A 344 11.33 26.08 5.00
CA GLY A 344 10.00 26.24 5.60
C GLY A 344 9.83 25.44 6.90
N THR A 345 8.58 25.16 7.26
CA THR A 345 8.19 24.54 8.52
C THR A 345 8.25 23.02 8.43
N ILE A 346 9.21 22.40 9.12
CA ILE A 346 9.43 20.95 9.15
C ILE A 346 8.66 20.32 10.31
N SER A 347 7.88 19.27 10.06
CA SER A 347 7.11 18.57 11.10
C SER A 347 7.99 17.86 12.14
N TYR A 348 7.41 17.48 13.26
CA TYR A 348 8.00 16.61 14.29
C TYR A 348 8.45 15.26 13.71
N GLU A 349 7.59 14.60 12.91
CA GLU A 349 7.91 13.33 12.26
C GLU A 349 9.03 13.50 11.22
N SER A 350 8.94 14.53 10.37
CA SER A 350 10.00 14.88 9.40
C SER A 350 11.32 15.23 10.07
N THR A 351 11.28 15.89 11.24
CA THR A 351 12.46 16.22 12.04
C THR A 351 13.14 14.96 12.56
N ILE A 352 12.39 14.02 13.16
CA ILE A 352 12.93 12.73 13.61
C ILE A 352 13.50 11.94 12.43
N TYR A 353 12.81 11.91 11.29
CA TYR A 353 13.30 11.22 10.10
C TYR A 353 14.55 11.88 9.48
N MET A 354 14.68 13.20 9.56
CA MET A 354 15.89 13.93 9.16
C MET A 354 17.07 13.54 10.05
N TYR A 355 16.95 13.66 11.37
CA TYR A 355 18.07 13.31 12.26
C TYR A 355 18.35 11.80 12.31
N SER A 356 17.34 10.94 12.15
CA SER A 356 17.55 9.50 12.00
C SER A 356 18.41 9.18 10.77
N ARG A 357 18.21 9.91 9.65
CA ARG A 357 19.07 9.78 8.47
C ARG A 357 20.48 10.34 8.70
N ILE A 358 20.63 11.48 9.37
CA ILE A 358 21.93 12.07 9.70
C ILE A 358 22.76 11.12 10.58
N ILE A 359 22.17 10.58 11.65
CA ILE A 359 22.86 9.68 12.58
C ILE A 359 23.10 8.29 11.96
N ALA A 360 22.16 7.75 11.17
CA ALA A 360 22.41 6.52 10.40
C ALA A 360 23.51 6.68 9.34
N PHE A 361 23.61 7.85 8.69
CA PHE A 361 24.72 8.16 7.78
C PHE A 361 26.06 8.14 8.54
N HIS A 362 26.14 8.84 9.68
CA HIS A 362 27.33 8.82 10.53
C HIS A 362 27.74 7.40 10.94
N GLY A 363 26.78 6.55 11.31
CA GLY A 363 27.05 5.15 11.65
C GLY A 363 27.77 4.35 10.56
N THR A 364 27.54 4.69 9.29
CA THR A 364 28.22 4.05 8.15
C THR A 364 29.49 4.79 7.68
N GLN A 365 29.46 6.12 7.61
CA GLN A 365 30.53 6.95 7.00
C GLN A 365 31.51 7.54 8.02
N LYS A 366 31.25 7.34 9.32
CA LYS A 366 32.02 7.86 10.48
C LYS A 366 32.29 9.37 10.42
N THR A 367 31.42 10.09 9.71
CA THR A 367 31.40 11.54 9.52
C THR A 367 29.96 12.02 9.39
N LEU A 368 29.67 13.24 9.81
CA LEU A 368 28.35 13.86 9.61
C LEU A 368 28.22 14.38 8.16
N PRO A 369 27.07 14.17 7.49
CA PRO A 369 26.89 14.51 6.08
C PRO A 369 26.97 16.03 5.84
N ASN A 370 27.38 16.46 4.64
CA ASN A 370 27.48 17.90 4.33
C ASN A 370 26.11 18.61 4.22
N PHE A 371 25.04 17.85 3.99
CA PHE A 371 23.66 18.32 3.98
C PHE A 371 22.70 17.17 4.30
N ALA A 372 21.45 17.51 4.64
CA ALA A 372 20.34 16.57 4.74
C ALA A 372 19.22 16.97 3.77
N THR A 373 18.79 16.06 2.90
CA THR A 373 17.66 16.31 2.00
C THR A 373 16.34 16.16 2.74
N ILE A 374 15.52 17.20 2.74
CA ILE A 374 14.17 17.21 3.30
C ILE A 374 13.14 17.21 2.16
N ASN A 375 12.08 16.44 2.34
CA ASN A 375 10.92 16.34 1.44
C ASN A 375 9.66 16.44 2.30
N ASN A 376 8.51 16.77 1.70
CA ASN A 376 7.22 16.75 2.41
C ASN A 376 6.92 15.38 3.04
N TRP A 377 6.33 15.37 4.24
CA TRP A 377 5.90 14.13 4.91
C TRP A 377 4.65 13.60 4.24
N ILE A 378 4.78 12.44 3.58
CA ILE A 378 3.67 11.73 2.92
C ILE A 378 3.02 10.66 3.83
N GLY A 379 3.16 10.83 5.15
CA GLY A 379 2.77 9.86 6.16
C GLY A 379 1.74 10.38 7.17
N GLN A 380 1.27 9.49 8.04
CA GLN A 380 0.40 9.87 9.16
C GLN A 380 1.16 10.77 10.16
N LYS A 381 0.42 11.72 10.78
CA LYS A 381 0.89 12.66 11.83
C LYS A 381 0.02 12.55 13.09
N LEU A 382 0.48 13.10 14.21
CA LEU A 382 -0.19 13.07 15.54
C LEU A 382 -1.43 13.99 15.61
N PRO A 383 -2.44 13.74 16.51
CA PRO A 383 -2.77 12.57 17.35
C PRO A 383 -4.16 11.97 16.97
N ALA A 384 -4.77 10.93 17.56
CA ALA A 384 -4.70 10.36 18.92
C ALA A 384 -4.63 8.82 18.94
N SER A 385 -4.69 8.21 20.14
CA SER A 385 -4.55 6.77 20.38
C SER A 385 -5.10 6.38 21.76
N PRO A 386 -5.51 5.10 22.00
CA PRO A 386 -5.81 4.01 21.07
C PRO A 386 -7.21 3.36 21.40
N PRO A 387 -7.67 2.23 20.79
CA PRO A 387 -6.99 0.92 20.75
C PRO A 387 -6.63 0.43 19.33
N GLY A 388 -5.54 -0.35 19.22
CA GLY A 388 -5.24 -1.17 18.03
C GLY A 388 -4.37 -0.51 16.96
N VAL A 389 -3.04 -0.47 17.18
CA VAL A 389 -2.06 0.05 16.21
C VAL A 389 -1.26 -1.13 15.61
N PRO A 390 -0.97 -1.16 14.29
CA PRO A 390 -0.05 -2.13 13.69
C PRO A 390 1.36 -2.01 14.29
N VAL A 391 1.91 -3.14 14.72
CA VAL A 391 3.25 -3.22 15.33
C VAL A 391 4.34 -3.25 14.25
N GLU A 392 5.52 -2.67 14.54
CA GLU A 392 6.75 -2.92 13.77
C GLU A 392 7.06 -4.42 13.79
N THR A 393 6.84 -5.09 12.66
CA THR A 393 6.82 -6.56 12.59
C THR A 393 7.84 -7.05 11.57
N ASN A 394 8.47 -8.20 11.84
CA ASN A 394 9.46 -8.83 10.95
C ASN A 394 8.80 -9.61 9.80
N TYR A 395 7.51 -9.36 9.55
CA TYR A 395 6.67 -10.11 8.63
C TYR A 395 5.80 -9.20 7.75
N ALA A 396 5.37 -9.71 6.61
CA ALA A 396 4.36 -9.10 5.74
C ALA A 396 3.21 -10.08 5.50
N ILE A 397 1.96 -9.59 5.42
CA ILE A 397 0.78 -10.40 5.12
C ILE A 397 0.17 -9.95 3.79
N GLU A 398 0.11 -10.84 2.81
CA GLU A 398 -0.51 -10.64 1.50
C GLU A 398 -1.75 -11.53 1.36
N ILE A 399 -2.80 -11.06 0.69
CA ILE A 399 -3.93 -11.92 0.27
C ILE A 399 -3.69 -12.33 -1.17
N ILE A 400 -3.32 -13.59 -1.38
CA ILE A 400 -2.91 -14.11 -2.71
C ILE A 400 -4.08 -14.67 -3.53
N ASN A 401 -5.22 -14.97 -2.89
CA ASN A 401 -6.46 -15.35 -3.59
C ASN A 401 -7.68 -14.88 -2.80
N TYR A 402 -8.41 -13.89 -3.34
CA TYR A 402 -9.61 -13.33 -2.70
C TYR A 402 -10.86 -14.22 -2.81
N ALA A 403 -10.87 -15.22 -3.70
CA ALA A 403 -12.06 -16.04 -3.94
C ALA A 403 -12.34 -17.09 -2.84
N THR A 404 -11.37 -17.36 -1.96
CA THR A 404 -11.40 -18.45 -0.97
C THR A 404 -11.69 -18.00 0.46
N GLY A 405 -11.94 -16.70 0.67
CA GLY A 405 -12.02 -16.09 2.00
C GLY A 405 -13.13 -16.66 2.89
N GLY A 406 -12.82 -16.83 4.17
CA GLY A 406 -13.73 -17.45 5.13
C GLY A 406 -13.30 -17.23 6.59
N ASP A 407 -14.28 -17.24 7.49
CA ASP A 407 -14.02 -16.98 8.91
C ASP A 407 -13.59 -18.25 9.65
N ILE A 408 -12.28 -18.45 9.75
CA ILE A 408 -11.71 -19.68 10.32
C ILE A 408 -12.04 -19.87 11.80
N THR A 409 -12.45 -18.83 12.54
CA THR A 409 -12.87 -18.96 13.94
C THR A 409 -14.21 -19.68 14.11
N ARG A 410 -14.90 -20.05 13.02
CA ARG A 410 -16.06 -20.95 13.05
C ARG A 410 -15.67 -22.40 13.35
N ASN A 411 -14.41 -22.77 13.10
CA ASN A 411 -13.88 -24.10 13.43
C ASN A 411 -13.38 -24.12 14.89
N SER A 412 -13.97 -24.97 15.72
CA SER A 412 -13.65 -25.07 17.16
C SER A 412 -12.22 -25.51 17.42
N TYR A 413 -11.65 -26.39 16.59
CA TYR A 413 -10.26 -26.85 16.74
C TYR A 413 -9.26 -25.71 16.56
N PHE A 414 -9.51 -24.79 15.62
CA PHE A 414 -8.65 -23.62 15.45
C PHE A 414 -8.69 -22.71 16.68
N ASN A 415 -9.88 -22.45 17.24
CA ASN A 415 -10.02 -21.67 18.48
C ASN A 415 -9.36 -22.34 19.70
N GLN A 416 -9.31 -23.67 19.72
CA GLN A 416 -8.72 -24.47 20.80
C GLN A 416 -7.18 -24.52 20.74
N TYR A 417 -6.60 -24.74 19.55
CA TYR A 417 -5.20 -25.12 19.42
C TYR A 417 -4.27 -24.08 18.77
N MET A 418 -4.79 -23.04 18.10
CA MET A 418 -3.94 -21.97 17.57
C MET A 418 -3.36 -21.09 18.69
N PRO A 419 -2.18 -20.49 18.48
CA PRO A 419 -1.68 -19.42 19.36
C PRO A 419 -2.66 -18.24 19.44
N LYS A 420 -2.60 -17.49 20.55
CA LYS A 420 -3.37 -16.26 20.74
C LYS A 420 -2.41 -15.09 20.78
N SER A 421 -2.40 -14.28 19.72
CA SER A 421 -1.51 -13.12 19.54
C SER A 421 -2.10 -12.11 18.55
N ASP A 422 -1.50 -10.92 18.47
CA ASP A 422 -1.87 -9.89 17.50
C ASP A 422 -1.59 -10.34 16.06
N LEU A 423 -0.46 -11.01 15.81
CA LEU A 423 -0.14 -11.64 14.54
C LEU A 423 -1.18 -12.70 14.16
N THR A 424 -1.58 -13.57 15.09
CA THR A 424 -2.63 -14.57 14.83
C THR A 424 -3.94 -13.86 14.45
N THR A 425 -4.32 -12.82 15.18
CA THR A 425 -5.51 -12.01 14.90
C THR A 425 -5.44 -11.33 13.53
N ALA A 426 -4.27 -10.84 13.12
CA ALA A 426 -4.04 -10.26 11.80
C ALA A 426 -4.20 -11.29 10.67
N VAL A 427 -3.65 -12.50 10.83
CA VAL A 427 -3.81 -13.59 9.86
C VAL A 427 -5.27 -14.07 9.77
N ILE A 428 -5.99 -14.17 10.89
CA ILE A 428 -7.43 -14.47 10.92
C ILE A 428 -8.21 -13.41 10.13
N ASN A 429 -7.91 -12.13 10.34
CA ASN A 429 -8.56 -11.02 9.63
C ASN A 429 -8.19 -10.95 8.14
N ALA A 430 -7.06 -11.51 7.73
CA ALA A 430 -6.70 -11.73 6.33
C ALA A 430 -7.46 -12.94 5.74
N ALA A 431 -7.53 -14.06 6.47
CA ALA A 431 -8.25 -15.28 6.08
C ALA A 431 -9.73 -15.03 5.75
N LYS A 432 -10.40 -14.13 6.50
CA LYS A 432 -11.77 -13.67 6.21
C LYS A 432 -11.93 -13.02 4.82
N LYS A 433 -10.86 -12.51 4.23
CA LYS A 433 -10.84 -11.79 2.93
C LYS A 433 -10.32 -12.65 1.77
N GLY A 434 -9.60 -13.73 2.05
CA GLY A 434 -8.95 -14.58 1.06
C GLY A 434 -7.78 -15.37 1.64
N THR A 435 -7.13 -16.19 0.81
CA THR A 435 -5.91 -16.96 1.16
C THR A 435 -4.82 -16.03 1.67
N PRO A 436 -4.43 -16.11 2.96
CA PRO A 436 -3.35 -15.29 3.50
C PRO A 436 -1.99 -15.97 3.25
N MET A 437 -1.02 -15.22 2.76
CA MET A 437 0.38 -15.61 2.70
C MET A 437 1.18 -14.67 3.62
N ILE A 438 1.92 -15.26 4.56
CA ILE A 438 2.77 -14.56 5.51
C ILE A 438 4.21 -14.73 5.06
N THR A 439 4.94 -13.62 4.93
CA THR A 439 6.36 -13.60 4.53
C THR A 439 7.20 -13.24 5.74
N PHE A 440 8.25 -14.01 6.03
CA PHE A 440 9.32 -13.67 6.97
C PHE A 440 10.66 -13.61 6.24
N GLY A 441 11.56 -12.72 6.67
CA GLY A 441 12.84 -12.45 6.01
C GLY A 441 12.77 -11.27 5.04
N ASP A 442 13.92 -10.86 4.50
CA ASP A 442 14.10 -9.65 3.70
C ASP A 442 14.17 -9.88 2.18
N GLY A 443 13.96 -11.12 1.74
CA GLY A 443 14.11 -11.53 0.34
C GLY A 443 15.50 -12.07 -0.01
N SER A 444 16.46 -12.01 0.91
CA SER A 444 17.78 -12.64 0.77
C SER A 444 17.77 -14.13 1.16
N GLY A 445 18.87 -14.82 0.85
CA GLY A 445 19.09 -16.23 1.16
C GLY A 445 18.16 -17.22 0.43
N PRO A 446 18.11 -18.48 0.89
CA PRO A 446 17.19 -19.49 0.35
C PRO A 446 15.72 -19.07 0.54
N LYS A 447 14.88 -19.38 -0.44
CA LYS A 447 13.46 -19.02 -0.46
C LYS A 447 12.58 -20.27 -0.43
N VAL A 448 11.84 -20.47 0.64
CA VAL A 448 11.05 -21.69 0.86
C VAL A 448 9.59 -21.38 1.16
N MET A 449 8.69 -22.29 0.81
CA MET A 449 7.25 -22.16 1.03
C MET A 449 6.70 -23.32 1.86
N ILE A 450 5.78 -23.00 2.77
CA ILE A 450 5.03 -23.96 3.58
C ILE A 450 3.54 -23.69 3.33
N THR A 451 2.81 -24.69 2.85
CA THR A 451 1.36 -24.60 2.60
C THR A 451 0.60 -25.61 3.45
N ALA A 452 -0.60 -25.21 3.88
CA ALA A 452 -1.50 -26.05 4.66
C ALA A 452 -2.96 -25.66 4.38
N GLY A 453 -3.91 -26.56 4.67
CA GLY A 453 -5.33 -26.31 4.45
C GLY A 453 -5.69 -26.27 2.96
N VAL A 454 -4.99 -27.07 2.14
CA VAL A 454 -5.40 -27.43 0.77
C VAL A 454 -6.72 -28.20 0.82
N HIS A 455 -6.81 -29.18 1.73
CA HIS A 455 -8.07 -29.75 2.17
C HIS A 455 -8.49 -29.10 3.50
N GLY A 456 -9.73 -28.63 3.60
CA GLY A 456 -10.21 -27.91 4.78
C GLY A 456 -10.51 -28.82 5.98
N ASP A 457 -10.62 -30.13 5.76
CA ASP A 457 -10.85 -31.15 6.78
C ASP A 457 -9.55 -31.69 7.42
N GLU A 458 -8.37 -31.24 6.99
CA GLU A 458 -7.07 -31.71 7.50
C GLU A 458 -6.47 -30.68 8.48
N LEU A 459 -7.06 -30.62 9.67
CA LEU A 459 -6.89 -29.52 10.64
C LEU A 459 -5.51 -29.39 11.33
N PRO A 460 -4.73 -30.46 11.60
CA PRO A 460 -3.43 -30.33 12.28
C PRO A 460 -2.44 -29.40 11.57
N ALA A 461 -2.32 -29.50 10.25
CA ALA A 461 -1.34 -28.74 9.47
C ALA A 461 -1.59 -27.21 9.47
N PRO A 462 -2.82 -26.70 9.25
CA PRO A 462 -3.14 -25.28 9.45
C PRO A 462 -2.79 -24.75 10.85
N ILE A 463 -3.06 -25.54 11.90
CA ILE A 463 -2.74 -25.15 13.28
C ILE A 463 -1.22 -25.12 13.48
N ALA A 464 -0.49 -26.10 12.95
CA ALA A 464 0.97 -26.15 12.99
C ALA A 464 1.60 -24.97 12.24
N ALA A 465 1.07 -24.60 11.07
CA ALA A 465 1.50 -23.42 10.32
C ALA A 465 1.27 -22.12 11.13
N MET A 466 0.13 -22.01 11.84
CA MET A 466 -0.12 -20.88 12.75
C MET A 466 0.82 -20.86 13.97
N LYS A 467 1.22 -22.02 14.51
CA LYS A 467 2.30 -22.10 15.52
C LYS A 467 3.63 -21.61 14.95
N LEU A 468 3.98 -22.02 13.73
CA LEU A 468 5.22 -21.61 13.06
C LEU A 468 5.26 -20.12 12.78
N ILE A 469 4.17 -19.53 12.28
CA ILE A 469 4.02 -18.09 12.10
C ILE A 469 4.35 -17.34 13.40
N ASN A 470 3.84 -17.79 14.54
CA ASN A 470 4.13 -17.18 15.84
C ASN A 470 5.56 -17.46 16.34
N TYR A 471 6.15 -18.60 15.99
CA TYR A 471 7.53 -18.93 16.33
C TYR A 471 8.55 -18.06 15.56
N LEU A 472 8.26 -17.73 14.30
CA LEU A 472 9.14 -16.89 13.46
C LEU A 472 9.01 -15.39 13.75
N ASP A 473 7.96 -14.96 14.46
CA ASP A 473 7.80 -13.56 14.89
C ASP A 473 8.99 -13.11 15.75
N GLY A 474 9.50 -11.91 15.46
CA GLY A 474 10.71 -11.35 16.08
C GLY A 474 12.05 -12.05 15.78
N LYS A 475 12.09 -13.17 15.03
CA LYS A 475 13.35 -13.86 14.67
C LYS A 475 14.06 -13.22 13.47
N VAL A 476 15.40 -13.33 13.48
CA VAL A 476 16.27 -13.10 12.32
C VAL A 476 16.50 -14.43 11.62
N LEU A 477 16.24 -14.48 10.32
CA LEU A 477 16.36 -15.69 9.50
C LEU A 477 17.53 -15.56 8.51
N LYS A 478 18.10 -16.69 8.09
CA LYS A 478 19.18 -16.77 7.09
C LYS A 478 18.64 -16.96 5.65
N GLY A 479 17.36 -16.67 5.46
CA GLY A 479 16.61 -16.83 4.22
C GLY A 479 15.22 -16.24 4.34
N THR A 480 14.36 -16.54 3.37
CA THR A 480 12.99 -16.04 3.29
C THR A 480 11.98 -17.18 3.32
N VAL A 481 10.96 -17.07 4.17
CA VAL A 481 9.91 -18.08 4.35
C VAL A 481 8.55 -17.50 3.97
N TYR A 482 7.83 -18.22 3.12
CA TYR A 482 6.44 -17.92 2.77
C TYR A 482 5.52 -18.98 3.39
N ILE A 483 4.61 -18.60 4.27
CA ILE A 483 3.68 -19.53 4.93
C ILE A 483 2.25 -19.22 4.48
N VAL A 484 1.56 -20.21 3.95
CA VAL A 484 0.12 -20.17 3.62
C VAL A 484 -0.61 -21.14 4.54
N PRO A 485 -1.05 -20.71 5.74
CA PRO A 485 -1.65 -21.60 6.74
C PRO A 485 -3.05 -22.11 6.34
N PHE A 486 -3.73 -21.41 5.43
CA PHE A 486 -5.05 -21.76 4.93
C PHE A 486 -5.11 -21.50 3.43
N VAL A 487 -4.78 -22.49 2.58
CA VAL A 487 -4.89 -22.36 1.12
C VAL A 487 -6.35 -22.12 0.69
N ILE A 488 -7.32 -22.68 1.44
CA ILE A 488 -8.75 -22.35 1.26
C ILE A 488 -9.39 -22.05 2.63
N PRO A 489 -9.40 -20.78 3.07
CA PRO A 489 -9.96 -20.38 4.37
C PRO A 489 -11.41 -20.79 4.60
N VAL A 490 -12.32 -20.62 3.62
CA VAL A 490 -13.72 -21.03 3.76
C VAL A 490 -13.89 -22.54 3.91
N ASN A 491 -13.04 -23.35 3.28
CA ASN A 491 -13.06 -24.79 3.48
C ASN A 491 -12.54 -25.16 4.87
N SER A 492 -11.44 -24.54 5.29
CA SER A 492 -10.85 -24.74 6.63
C SER A 492 -11.83 -24.35 7.75
N ALA A 493 -12.60 -23.28 7.55
CA ALA A 493 -13.61 -22.80 8.48
C ALA A 493 -14.80 -23.76 8.69
N ASN A 494 -15.11 -24.61 7.70
CA ASN A 494 -16.27 -25.52 7.71
C ASN A 494 -15.88 -27.01 7.63
N SER A 495 -14.59 -27.34 7.72
CA SER A 495 -14.05 -28.69 7.51
C SER A 495 -14.46 -29.32 6.17
N TYR A 496 -14.36 -28.56 5.07
CA TYR A 496 -14.71 -29.04 3.72
C TYR A 496 -13.49 -29.52 2.93
N ARG A 497 -13.55 -30.76 2.44
CA ARG A 497 -12.50 -31.34 1.58
C ARG A 497 -12.45 -30.74 0.18
N TYR A 498 -13.61 -30.52 -0.44
CA TYR A 498 -13.72 -30.21 -1.86
C TYR A 498 -13.92 -28.71 -2.13
N TRP A 499 -13.31 -28.20 -3.19
CA TRP A 499 -13.52 -26.85 -3.72
C TRP A 499 -14.28 -26.96 -5.05
N ASN A 500 -15.47 -26.35 -5.12
CA ASN A 500 -16.35 -26.41 -6.31
C ASN A 500 -16.52 -27.85 -6.85
N GLY A 501 -16.72 -28.82 -5.95
CA GLY A 501 -16.90 -30.24 -6.28
C GLY A 501 -15.63 -31.01 -6.67
N LYS A 502 -14.45 -30.38 -6.66
CA LYS A 502 -13.16 -31.01 -7.01
C LYS A 502 -12.22 -31.03 -5.81
N SER A 503 -11.34 -32.02 -5.72
CA SER A 503 -10.26 -32.01 -4.72
C SER A 503 -9.23 -30.95 -5.13
N PRO A 504 -8.87 -29.99 -4.27
CA PRO A 504 -7.82 -29.01 -4.54
C PRO A 504 -6.47 -29.67 -4.84
N ASN A 505 -6.18 -30.81 -4.22
CA ASN A 505 -4.97 -31.61 -4.46
C ASN A 505 -5.08 -32.56 -5.68
N LYS A 506 -5.92 -32.21 -6.67
CA LYS A 506 -5.99 -32.85 -8.00
C LYS A 506 -6.09 -31.83 -9.15
N ILE A 507 -5.91 -30.55 -8.86
CA ILE A 507 -6.14 -29.44 -9.80
C ILE A 507 -5.08 -28.34 -9.72
N ALA A 508 -3.89 -28.59 -9.16
CA ALA A 508 -2.79 -27.61 -9.10
C ALA A 508 -2.27 -27.22 -10.50
N ASN A 509 -2.46 -28.08 -11.49
CA ASN A 509 -2.22 -27.81 -12.92
C ASN A 509 -3.34 -27.00 -13.61
N VAL A 510 -4.52 -26.84 -13.00
CA VAL A 510 -5.67 -26.14 -13.58
C VAL A 510 -5.59 -24.64 -13.27
N ALA A 511 -5.46 -23.81 -14.31
CA ALA A 511 -5.33 -22.36 -14.19
C ALA A 511 -6.42 -21.74 -13.29
N GLY A 512 -5.99 -20.96 -12.29
CA GLY A 512 -6.89 -20.26 -11.38
C GLY A 512 -7.53 -21.10 -10.27
N SER A 513 -7.21 -22.40 -10.16
CA SER A 513 -7.54 -23.17 -8.97
C SER A 513 -6.78 -22.65 -7.74
N PRO A 514 -7.25 -22.89 -6.49
CA PRO A 514 -6.54 -22.42 -5.30
C PRO A 514 -5.09 -22.90 -5.21
N THR A 515 -4.83 -24.19 -5.50
CA THR A 515 -3.49 -24.77 -5.52
C THR A 515 -2.66 -24.30 -6.71
N ASN A 516 -3.26 -23.99 -7.86
CA ASN A 516 -2.55 -23.36 -8.97
C ASN A 516 -2.09 -21.93 -8.64
N VAL A 517 -2.87 -21.17 -7.86
CA VAL A 517 -2.45 -19.85 -7.35
C VAL A 517 -1.22 -19.99 -6.45
N ILE A 518 -1.17 -21.02 -5.59
CA ILE A 518 0.03 -21.30 -4.77
C ILE A 518 1.24 -21.56 -5.67
N LEU A 519 1.14 -22.48 -6.63
CA LEU A 519 2.20 -22.80 -7.58
C LEU A 519 2.71 -21.56 -8.32
N LYS A 520 1.80 -20.74 -8.87
CA LYS A 520 2.15 -19.51 -9.59
C LYS A 520 2.78 -18.46 -8.67
N LYS A 521 2.36 -18.39 -7.41
CA LYS A 521 2.98 -17.51 -6.41
C LYS A 521 4.39 -18.00 -6.06
N ALA A 522 4.59 -19.29 -5.81
CA ALA A 522 5.89 -19.89 -5.57
C ALA A 522 6.87 -19.63 -6.73
N GLN A 523 6.43 -19.86 -7.98
CA GLN A 523 7.21 -19.54 -9.18
C GLN A 523 7.61 -18.06 -9.27
N SER A 524 6.66 -17.13 -9.05
CA SER A 524 6.91 -15.68 -9.14
C SER A 524 7.80 -15.13 -8.02
N LEU A 525 7.88 -15.80 -6.87
CA LEU A 525 8.77 -15.46 -5.76
C LEU A 525 10.18 -16.08 -5.89
N SER A 526 10.38 -16.99 -6.86
CA SER A 526 11.56 -17.85 -7.00
C SER A 526 11.79 -18.73 -5.76
N VAL A 527 10.72 -19.35 -5.27
CA VAL A 527 10.78 -20.39 -4.24
C VAL A 527 11.52 -21.60 -4.79
N ILE A 528 12.52 -22.09 -4.05
CA ILE A 528 13.31 -23.27 -4.41
C ILE A 528 12.72 -24.57 -3.88
N ALA A 529 11.95 -24.50 -2.77
CA ALA A 529 11.33 -25.67 -2.15
C ALA A 529 9.97 -25.38 -1.52
N LEU A 530 9.05 -26.34 -1.58
CA LEU A 530 7.67 -26.24 -1.09
C LEU A 530 7.28 -27.48 -0.30
N GLY A 531 6.91 -27.32 0.97
CA GLY A 531 6.25 -28.38 1.74
C GLY A 531 4.74 -28.15 1.78
N ASP A 532 3.96 -29.11 1.31
CA ASP A 532 2.49 -29.07 1.36
C ASP A 532 1.97 -30.03 2.43
N TYR A 533 1.48 -29.48 3.54
CA TYR A 533 1.23 -30.23 4.78
C TYR A 533 -0.25 -30.61 4.89
N HIS A 534 -0.47 -31.91 5.09
CA HIS A 534 -1.77 -32.57 5.03
C HIS A 534 -2.06 -33.37 6.31
N SER A 535 -3.13 -34.17 6.31
CA SER A 535 -3.35 -35.20 7.33
C SER A 535 -4.04 -36.42 6.73
N THR A 536 -3.54 -37.60 7.08
CA THR A 536 -4.06 -38.89 6.60
C THR A 536 -4.88 -39.57 7.70
N ARG A 537 -5.99 -40.20 7.33
CA ARG A 537 -6.80 -40.99 8.28
C ARG A 537 -6.13 -42.34 8.59
N PRO A 538 -6.28 -42.90 9.81
CA PRO A 538 -5.90 -44.29 10.08
C PRO A 538 -6.51 -45.25 9.05
N GLY A 539 -5.69 -46.13 8.46
CA GLY A 539 -6.11 -47.02 7.37
C GLY A 539 -6.40 -46.31 6.03
N GLY A 540 -6.00 -45.04 5.91
CA GLY A 540 -5.89 -44.32 4.65
C GLY A 540 -4.59 -44.63 3.92
N ASP A 541 -4.23 -43.75 3.01
CA ASP A 541 -2.97 -43.75 2.26
C ASP A 541 -2.29 -42.39 2.55
N PRO A 542 -1.11 -42.34 3.17
CA PRO A 542 -0.31 -43.48 3.68
C PRO A 542 -0.90 -44.16 4.93
N GLY A 543 -1.78 -43.50 5.68
CA GLY A 543 -2.44 -44.07 6.87
C GLY A 543 -1.61 -44.09 8.16
N GLU A 544 -0.35 -43.63 8.09
CA GLU A 544 0.57 -43.38 9.22
C GLU A 544 1.30 -42.03 9.06
N ASP A 545 2.03 -41.59 10.09
CA ASP A 545 2.79 -40.33 10.05
C ASP A 545 3.92 -40.51 9.02
N ALA A 546 3.99 -39.66 7.99
CA ALA A 546 4.85 -39.91 6.83
C ALA A 546 5.26 -38.63 6.09
N VAL A 547 6.25 -38.74 5.21
CA VAL A 547 6.49 -37.77 4.13
C VAL A 547 6.37 -38.47 2.77
N VAL A 548 5.39 -38.03 2.00
CA VAL A 548 5.16 -38.42 0.61
C VAL A 548 6.03 -37.55 -0.31
N CYS A 549 6.64 -38.16 -1.33
CA CYS A 549 7.54 -37.49 -2.26
C CYS A 549 7.69 -38.25 -3.59
N SER A 550 8.19 -37.55 -4.61
CA SER A 550 8.49 -38.09 -5.94
C SER A 550 9.97 -37.95 -6.31
N LYS A 551 10.63 -39.05 -6.71
CA LYS A 551 12.08 -39.09 -7.03
C LYS A 551 12.47 -38.39 -8.34
N SER A 552 11.52 -38.19 -9.26
CA SER A 552 11.74 -37.60 -10.58
C SER A 552 10.66 -36.54 -10.85
N PRO A 553 10.98 -35.37 -11.43
CA PRO A 553 12.30 -34.97 -11.93
C PRO A 553 13.29 -34.51 -10.85
N ASN A 554 12.81 -34.14 -9.66
CA ASN A 554 13.64 -33.55 -8.60
C ASN A 554 14.03 -34.60 -7.55
N TYR A 555 15.17 -35.27 -7.73
CA TYR A 555 15.64 -36.26 -6.74
C TYR A 555 15.87 -35.66 -5.33
N GLU A 556 16.11 -34.35 -5.23
CA GLU A 556 16.19 -33.65 -3.94
C GLU A 556 14.88 -33.73 -3.12
N SER A 557 13.71 -33.92 -3.76
CA SER A 557 12.43 -34.16 -3.05
C SER A 557 12.52 -35.38 -2.13
N PHE A 558 13.09 -36.49 -2.64
CA PHE A 558 13.32 -37.70 -1.85
C PHE A 558 14.36 -37.50 -0.74
N VAL A 559 15.41 -36.70 -0.99
CA VAL A 559 16.44 -36.37 0.02
C VAL A 559 15.84 -35.52 1.16
N LEU A 560 15.05 -34.51 0.82
CA LEU A 560 14.31 -33.66 1.76
C LEU A 560 13.30 -34.47 2.58
N ALA A 561 12.51 -35.34 1.93
CA ALA A 561 11.59 -36.23 2.62
C ALA A 561 12.29 -37.16 3.61
N SER A 562 13.40 -37.76 3.19
CA SER A 562 14.25 -38.62 4.04
C SER A 562 14.83 -37.85 5.24
N TYR A 563 15.23 -36.59 5.05
CA TYR A 563 15.73 -35.74 6.13
C TYR A 563 14.64 -35.41 7.16
N ILE A 564 13.45 -35.00 6.69
CA ILE A 564 12.31 -34.70 7.57
C ILE A 564 11.94 -35.96 8.37
N ALA A 565 11.78 -37.10 7.69
CA ALA A 565 11.47 -38.38 8.33
C ALA A 565 12.52 -38.81 9.37
N GLN A 566 13.82 -38.67 9.06
CA GLN A 566 14.88 -38.94 10.05
C GLN A 566 14.80 -38.03 11.28
N LYS A 567 14.39 -36.77 11.11
CA LYS A 567 14.29 -35.79 12.21
C LYS A 567 13.04 -35.98 13.09
N THR A 568 11.95 -36.48 12.52
CA THR A 568 10.65 -36.61 13.21
C THR A 568 10.29 -38.04 13.58
N GLY A 569 10.96 -39.04 13.02
CA GLY A 569 10.66 -40.47 13.24
C GLY A 569 9.46 -40.97 12.44
N CYS A 570 9.04 -40.26 11.39
CA CYS A 570 7.94 -40.66 10.52
C CYS A 570 8.41 -41.50 9.31
N ALA A 571 7.48 -42.10 8.56
CA ALA A 571 7.78 -42.92 7.39
C ALA A 571 8.14 -42.08 6.14
N VAL A 572 8.70 -42.72 5.10
CA VAL A 572 8.93 -42.09 3.78
C VAL A 572 8.21 -42.89 2.70
N TYR A 573 7.32 -42.24 1.96
CA TYR A 573 6.59 -42.80 0.82
C TYR A 573 7.13 -42.15 -0.45
N ALA A 574 8.03 -42.86 -1.15
CA ALA A 574 8.81 -42.30 -2.24
C ALA A 574 8.47 -42.93 -3.59
N TYR A 575 7.62 -42.24 -4.35
CA TYR A 575 7.19 -42.61 -5.69
C TYR A 575 8.29 -42.33 -6.74
N ASN A 576 8.21 -43.03 -7.87
CA ASN A 576 9.29 -42.97 -8.87
C ASN A 576 9.20 -41.71 -9.76
N GLN A 577 8.00 -41.20 -10.04
CA GLN A 577 7.79 -40.14 -11.01
C GLN A 577 6.62 -39.24 -10.61
N ALA A 578 6.91 -37.95 -10.48
CA ALA A 578 5.90 -36.95 -10.12
C ALA A 578 4.76 -36.91 -11.14
N GLY A 579 3.53 -36.89 -10.63
CA GLY A 579 2.28 -36.78 -11.38
C GLY A 579 1.68 -38.12 -11.84
N VAL A 580 2.23 -39.26 -11.42
CA VAL A 580 1.71 -40.59 -11.76
C VAL A 580 0.70 -41.07 -10.72
N GLU A 581 1.06 -41.09 -9.43
CA GLU A 581 0.20 -41.57 -8.35
C GLU A 581 -0.82 -40.51 -7.88
N TYR A 582 -0.43 -39.23 -7.81
CA TYR A 582 -1.34 -38.13 -7.44
C TYR A 582 -1.43 -37.03 -8.53
N PRO A 583 -1.86 -37.35 -9.76
CA PRO A 583 -1.91 -36.41 -10.87
C PRO A 583 -2.69 -35.13 -10.52
N GLY A 584 -2.00 -33.99 -10.58
CA GLY A 584 -2.57 -32.68 -10.25
C GLY A 584 -2.46 -32.27 -8.77
N ALA A 585 -1.79 -33.05 -7.92
CA ALA A 585 -1.40 -32.64 -6.58
C ALA A 585 -0.42 -31.46 -6.61
N LEU A 586 -0.39 -30.64 -5.55
CA LEU A 586 0.46 -29.45 -5.50
C LEU A 586 1.95 -29.84 -5.45
N GLU A 587 2.31 -30.84 -4.66
CA GLU A 587 3.68 -31.39 -4.60
C GLU A 587 4.14 -31.89 -5.97
N ASP A 588 3.41 -32.82 -6.58
CA ASP A 588 3.70 -33.36 -7.91
C ASP A 588 3.87 -32.28 -8.98
N VAL A 589 2.92 -31.33 -9.07
CA VAL A 589 2.97 -30.27 -10.09
C VAL A 589 4.06 -29.24 -9.80
N ALA A 590 4.40 -28.99 -8.53
CA ALA A 590 5.54 -28.15 -8.17
C ALA A 590 6.88 -28.84 -8.47
N ASN A 591 6.99 -30.15 -8.23
CA ASN A 591 8.16 -30.93 -8.62
C ASN A 591 8.34 -30.94 -10.15
N LEU A 592 7.29 -31.20 -10.92
CA LEU A 592 7.29 -31.07 -12.39
C LEU A 592 7.65 -29.65 -12.88
N ALA A 593 7.45 -28.63 -12.04
CA ALA A 593 7.81 -27.25 -12.33
C ALA A 593 9.22 -26.83 -11.83
N GLY A 594 10.02 -27.78 -11.33
CA GLY A 594 11.39 -27.54 -10.87
C GLY A 594 11.51 -26.93 -9.45
N ILE A 595 10.45 -27.00 -8.64
CA ILE A 595 10.45 -26.61 -7.22
C ILE A 595 10.52 -27.89 -6.39
N VAL A 596 11.54 -28.03 -5.53
CA VAL A 596 11.74 -29.24 -4.71
C VAL A 596 10.60 -29.35 -3.71
N SER A 597 9.73 -30.35 -3.89
CA SER A 597 8.46 -30.39 -3.15
C SER A 597 8.23 -31.70 -2.42
N VAL A 598 7.52 -31.67 -1.29
CA VAL A 598 7.16 -32.83 -0.47
C VAL A 598 5.78 -32.65 0.15
N THR A 599 5.10 -33.76 0.48
CA THR A 599 3.82 -33.78 1.20
C THR A 599 3.94 -34.50 2.54
N PRO A 600 4.20 -33.78 3.64
CA PRO A 600 4.18 -34.35 4.99
C PRO A 600 2.75 -34.57 5.50
N GLU A 601 2.52 -35.75 6.06
CA GLU A 601 1.24 -36.29 6.50
C GLU A 601 1.29 -36.65 7.99
N VAL A 602 0.24 -36.30 8.75
CA VAL A 602 0.05 -36.75 10.14
C VAL A 602 -1.25 -37.50 10.32
N THR A 603 -1.25 -38.51 11.19
CA THR A 603 -2.31 -39.51 11.28
C THR A 603 -3.45 -39.07 12.18
N ILE A 604 -4.58 -38.67 11.59
CA ILE A 604 -5.81 -38.43 12.32
C ILE A 604 -7.04 -38.53 11.41
N ALA A 605 -8.19 -38.91 11.97
CA ALA A 605 -9.45 -38.79 11.27
C ALA A 605 -9.68 -37.33 10.82
N HIS A 606 -10.13 -37.14 9.58
CA HIS A 606 -10.37 -35.81 9.04
C HIS A 606 -11.48 -35.09 9.85
N GLY A 607 -11.33 -33.78 10.02
CA GLY A 607 -12.18 -32.94 10.87
C GLY A 607 -11.75 -32.88 12.34
N TYR A 608 -10.65 -33.55 12.72
CA TYR A 608 -10.14 -33.60 14.09
C TYR A 608 -8.69 -33.09 14.16
N ALA A 609 -8.31 -32.53 15.31
CA ALA A 609 -6.92 -32.22 15.66
C ALA A 609 -6.65 -32.56 17.13
N SER A 610 -5.39 -32.89 17.44
CA SER A 610 -4.92 -33.18 18.80
C SER A 610 -3.61 -32.45 19.08
N THR A 611 -3.25 -32.27 20.35
CA THR A 611 -1.94 -31.70 20.72
C THR A 611 -0.77 -32.48 20.12
N LYS A 612 -0.85 -33.82 20.05
CA LYS A 612 0.16 -34.67 19.40
C LYS A 612 0.28 -34.32 17.92
N THR A 613 -0.78 -34.52 17.14
CA THR A 613 -0.73 -34.40 15.67
C THR A 613 -0.42 -32.97 15.19
N VAL A 614 -0.82 -31.94 15.95
CA VAL A 614 -0.39 -30.55 15.72
C VAL A 614 1.11 -30.36 15.99
N ASN A 615 1.67 -30.99 17.03
CA ASN A 615 3.10 -30.91 17.34
C ASN A 615 3.95 -31.70 16.34
N ASP A 616 3.48 -32.85 15.87
CA ASP A 616 4.20 -33.67 14.88
C ASP A 616 4.31 -32.94 13.53
N SER A 617 3.19 -32.39 13.05
CA SER A 617 3.17 -31.57 11.83
C SER A 617 4.06 -30.33 11.96
N TYR A 618 4.06 -29.69 13.14
CA TYR A 618 4.95 -28.57 13.45
C TYR A 618 6.43 -28.98 13.48
N ALA A 619 6.76 -30.17 13.98
CA ALA A 619 8.12 -30.70 13.96
C ALA A 619 8.61 -30.98 12.53
N MET A 620 7.73 -31.50 11.65
CA MET A 620 8.03 -31.66 10.22
C MET A 620 8.33 -30.31 9.55
N MET A 621 7.55 -29.27 9.86
CA MET A 621 7.79 -27.91 9.36
C MET A 621 9.14 -27.33 9.84
N LEU A 622 9.53 -27.56 11.10
CA LEU A 622 10.83 -27.15 11.60
C LEU A 622 11.97 -27.91 10.91
N ALA A 623 11.84 -29.22 10.68
CA ALA A 623 12.83 -30.03 9.97
C ALA A 623 13.02 -29.57 8.51
N PHE A 624 11.94 -29.17 7.84
CA PHE A 624 11.99 -28.57 6.50
C PHE A 624 12.76 -27.23 6.48
N LEU A 625 12.54 -26.34 7.46
CA LEU A 625 13.30 -25.09 7.57
C LEU A 625 14.78 -25.30 7.96
N ASP A 626 15.05 -26.30 8.80
CA ASP A 626 16.39 -26.72 9.23
C ASP A 626 17.23 -27.25 8.06
N TYR A 627 16.65 -28.07 7.18
CA TYR A 627 17.31 -28.57 5.96
C TYR A 627 17.86 -27.43 5.08
N TYR A 628 17.06 -26.39 4.87
CA TYR A 628 17.45 -25.19 4.12
C TYR A 628 18.22 -24.14 4.96
N LYS A 629 18.60 -24.47 6.21
CA LYS A 629 19.39 -23.64 7.13
C LYS A 629 18.79 -22.25 7.37
N ILE A 630 17.46 -22.14 7.32
CA ILE A 630 16.72 -20.87 7.47
C ILE A 630 16.80 -20.36 8.92
N ILE A 631 16.65 -21.28 9.88
CA ILE A 631 16.58 -21.01 11.33
C ILE A 631 17.91 -21.25 12.07
#